data_AF-A0A2D8FP21-F1
#
_entry.id   AF-A0A2D8FP21-F1
#
_cell.length_a   1.000
_cell.length_b   1.000
_cell.length_c   1.000
_cell.angle_alpha   90.00
_cell.angle_beta   90.00
_cell.angle_gamma   90.00
#
_symmetry.space_group_name_H-M   'P 1'
#
loop_
_entity.id
_entity.type
_entity.pdbx_description
1 polymer ?
#
loop_
_entity_poly.entity_id
_entity_poly.type
_entity_poly.pdbx_seq_one_letter_code
_entity_poly.pdbx_strand_id
1 'polypeptide(L)'
;MTVPPPPPETNALSVAAQWIADVLTGPVATSLAVISIAALGYLMLSGRLDLRRGLRIVLGCFILFGAPAIALGFRHATQNLAGEQATEPPKTPSPVLASPSRTATSSADPYAGAAVRR
;
A
#
# COMPACT_ATOMS: atom_id res chain seq x y z
N MET A 1 -31.48 -1.08 26.55
CA MET A 1 -30.14 -1.58 26.94
C MET A 1 -29.42 -2.02 25.68
N THR A 2 -28.58 -1.16 25.10
CA THR A 2 -27.76 -1.48 23.93
C THR A 2 -26.49 -2.17 24.41
N VAL A 3 -26.33 -3.44 24.06
CA VAL A 3 -25.14 -4.24 24.40
C VAL A 3 -23.93 -3.66 23.65
N PRO A 4 -22.81 -3.36 24.34
CA PRO A 4 -21.58 -2.93 23.67
C PRO A 4 -21.00 -4.07 22.82
N PRO A 5 -20.44 -3.79 21.64
CA PRO A 5 -19.82 -4.81 20.80
C PRO A 5 -18.62 -5.43 21.53
N PRO A 6 -18.40 -6.76 21.41
CA PRO A 6 -17.26 -7.42 22.03
C PRO A 6 -15.94 -6.87 21.46
N PRO A 7 -14.88 -6.78 22.28
CA PRO A 7 -13.56 -6.39 21.80
C PRO A 7 -13.09 -7.41 20.75
N PRO A 8 -12.36 -6.97 19.69
CA PRO A 8 -11.86 -7.89 18.69
C PRO A 8 -10.90 -8.88 19.36
N GLU A 9 -11.26 -10.16 19.37
CA GLU A 9 -10.35 -11.21 19.80
C GLU A 9 -9.13 -11.20 18.87
N THR A 10 -7.98 -10.83 19.41
CA THR A 10 -6.71 -10.92 18.68
C THR A 10 -6.35 -12.39 18.60
N ASN A 11 -6.91 -13.06 17.60
CA ASN A 11 -6.72 -14.48 17.36
C ASN A 11 -5.27 -14.71 16.95
N ALA A 12 -4.50 -15.43 17.77
CA ALA A 12 -3.11 -15.78 17.45
C ALA A 12 -2.98 -16.45 16.06
N LEU A 13 -4.04 -17.13 15.61
CA LEU A 13 -4.13 -17.72 14.27
C LEU A 13 -4.13 -16.67 13.15
N SER A 14 -4.83 -15.54 13.32
CA SER A 14 -4.84 -14.48 12.30
C SER A 14 -3.50 -13.76 12.23
N VAL A 15 -2.84 -13.57 13.37
CA VAL A 15 -1.47 -13.02 13.43
C VAL A 15 -0.46 -13.97 12.77
N ALA A 16 -0.54 -15.27 13.06
CA ALA A 16 0.31 -16.27 12.42
C ALA A 16 0.05 -16.34 10.91
N ALA A 17 -1.21 -16.30 10.48
CA ALA A 17 -1.56 -16.29 9.06
C ALA A 17 -1.02 -15.04 8.35
N GLN A 18 -1.09 -13.87 9.00
CA GLN A 18 -0.52 -12.63 8.48
C GLN A 18 1.01 -12.73 8.37
N TRP A 19 1.70 -13.34 9.34
CA TRP A 19 3.15 -13.55 9.27
C TRP A 19 3.55 -14.50 8.13
N ILE A 20 2.82 -15.60 7.94
CA ILE A 20 3.06 -16.52 6.82
C ILE A 20 2.81 -15.79 5.50
N ALA A 21 1.74 -14.99 5.41
CA ALA A 21 1.45 -14.17 4.24
C ALA A 21 2.61 -13.21 3.96
N ASP A 22 3.09 -12.46 4.97
CA ASP A 22 4.23 -11.55 4.83
C ASP A 22 5.51 -12.25 4.37
N VAL A 23 5.77 -13.47 4.84
CA VAL A 23 6.91 -14.27 4.36
C VAL A 23 6.71 -14.74 2.91
N LEU A 24 5.48 -15.14 2.54
CA LEU A 24 5.14 -15.64 1.21
C LEU A 24 5.05 -14.54 0.13
N THR A 25 4.64 -13.33 0.50
CA THR A 25 4.59 -12.15 -0.39
C THR A 25 5.81 -11.24 -0.24
N GLY A 26 6.65 -11.49 0.75
CA GLY A 26 7.83 -10.69 1.04
C GLY A 26 9.06 -11.02 0.19
N PRO A 27 10.20 -10.36 0.47
CA PRO A 27 11.47 -10.55 -0.24
C PRO A 27 12.04 -11.97 -0.18
N VAL A 28 11.60 -12.75 0.81
CA VAL A 28 11.99 -14.17 0.97
C VAL A 28 11.47 -15.00 -0.20
N ALA A 29 10.26 -14.71 -0.67
CA ALA A 29 9.64 -15.43 -1.78
C ALA A 29 10.39 -15.19 -3.10
N THR A 30 10.79 -13.95 -3.36
CA THR A 30 11.54 -13.59 -4.57
C THR A 30 12.96 -14.17 -4.55
N SER A 31 13.62 -14.19 -3.40
CA SER A 31 14.94 -14.82 -3.26
C SER A 31 14.91 -16.34 -3.48
N LEU A 32 13.91 -17.05 -2.95
CA LEU A 32 13.71 -18.49 -3.19
C LEU A 32 13.45 -18.81 -4.67
N ALA A 33 12.70 -17.93 -5.35
CA ALA A 33 12.50 -18.03 -6.80
C ALA A 33 13.83 -17.88 -7.57
N VAL A 34 14.70 -16.94 -7.19
CA VAL A 34 16.02 -16.76 -7.81
C VAL A 34 16.95 -17.95 -7.55
N ILE A 35 16.95 -18.51 -6.34
CA ILE A 35 17.75 -19.71 -6.00
C ILE A 35 17.34 -20.90 -6.87
N SER A 36 16.04 -21.06 -7.12
CA SER A 36 15.52 -22.12 -7.99
C SER A 36 15.96 -21.94 -9.46
N ILE A 37 16.00 -20.70 -9.95
CA ILE A 37 16.51 -20.36 -11.29
C ILE A 37 18.00 -20.66 -11.39
N ALA A 38 18.79 -20.31 -10.36
CA ALA A 38 20.22 -20.61 -10.32
C ALA A 38 20.48 -22.12 -10.35
N ALA A 39 19.70 -22.91 -9.63
CA ALA A 39 19.77 -24.38 -9.67
C ALA A 39 19.43 -24.96 -11.05
N LEU A 40 18.43 -24.41 -11.75
CA LEU A 40 18.07 -24.80 -13.12
C LEU A 40 19.16 -24.40 -14.15
N GLY A 41 19.79 -23.24 -13.98
CA GLY A 41 20.95 -22.80 -14.77
C GLY A 41 22.18 -23.70 -14.56
N TYR A 42 22.37 -24.19 -13.34
CA TYR A 42 23.40 -25.18 -13.03
C TYR A 42 23.10 -26.55 -13.69
N LEU A 43 21.83 -26.97 -13.71
CA LEU A 43 21.39 -28.18 -14.41
C LEU A 43 21.60 -28.07 -15.94
N MET A 44 21.45 -26.88 -16.50
CA MET A 44 21.77 -26.55 -17.89
C MET A 44 23.26 -26.70 -18.20
N LEU A 45 24.13 -26.28 -17.28
CA LEU A 45 25.58 -26.43 -17.41
C LEU A 45 26.02 -27.90 -17.34
N SER A 46 25.20 -28.79 -16.80
CA SER A 46 25.44 -30.25 -16.78
C SER A 46 25.36 -30.92 -18.17
N GLY A 47 25.11 -30.17 -19.24
CA GLY A 47 25.60 -30.50 -20.58
C GLY A 47 24.76 -31.46 -21.44
N ARG A 48 23.60 -31.96 -20.98
CA ARG A 48 22.73 -32.87 -21.76
C ARG A 48 21.22 -32.58 -21.70
N LEU A 49 20.79 -31.46 -21.12
CA LEU A 49 19.37 -31.09 -21.03
C LEU A 49 19.02 -30.02 -22.07
N ASP A 50 17.97 -30.24 -22.86
CA ASP A 50 17.52 -29.30 -23.90
C ASP A 50 17.32 -27.89 -23.33
N LEU A 51 18.14 -26.92 -23.78
CA LEU A 51 18.06 -25.48 -23.45
C LEU A 51 16.62 -24.96 -23.53
N ARG A 52 15.87 -25.47 -24.51
CA ARG A 52 14.47 -25.11 -24.80
C ARG A 52 13.50 -25.54 -23.71
N ARG A 53 13.84 -26.58 -22.93
CA ARG A 53 13.02 -27.06 -21.81
C ARG A 53 13.35 -26.30 -20.54
N GLY A 54 14.63 -26.01 -20.30
CA GLY A 54 15.07 -25.13 -19.21
C GLY A 54 14.45 -23.73 -19.33
N LEU A 55 14.54 -23.12 -20.52
CA LEU A 55 14.03 -21.76 -20.75
C LEU A 55 12.52 -21.63 -20.53
N ARG A 56 11.72 -22.62 -20.98
CA ARG A 56 10.27 -22.61 -20.76
C ARG A 56 9.89 -22.66 -19.27
N ILE A 57 10.65 -23.43 -18.46
CA ILE A 57 10.40 -23.55 -17.01
C ILE A 57 10.79 -22.26 -16.29
N VAL A 58 11.95 -21.68 -16.64
CA VAL A 58 12.40 -20.39 -16.08
C VAL A 58 11.39 -19.29 -16.38
N LEU A 59 10.89 -19.21 -17.62
CA LEU A 59 9.88 -18.23 -18.02
C LEU A 59 8.56 -18.42 -17.24
N GLY A 60 8.11 -19.67 -17.06
CA GLY A 60 6.91 -19.97 -16.27
C GLY A 60 7.05 -19.60 -14.78
N CYS A 61 8.21 -19.87 -14.18
CA CYS A 61 8.49 -19.51 -12.79
C CYS A 61 8.55 -17.98 -12.59
N PHE A 62 9.17 -17.26 -13.53
CA PHE A 62 9.20 -15.80 -13.54
C PHE A 62 7.80 -15.19 -13.66
N ILE A 63 6.92 -15.75 -14.47
CA ILE A 63 5.54 -15.26 -14.62
C ILE A 63 4.74 -15.51 -13.33
N LEU A 64 4.82 -16.71 -12.74
CA LEU A 64 4.05 -17.05 -11.54
C LEU A 64 4.41 -16.17 -10.33
N PHE A 65 5.71 -15.88 -10.14
CA PHE A 65 6.19 -15.05 -9.03
C PHE A 65 6.30 -13.55 -9.35
N GLY A 66 6.57 -13.19 -10.61
CA GLY A 66 6.78 -11.80 -11.04
C GLY A 66 5.49 -11.06 -11.42
N ALA A 67 4.46 -11.76 -11.92
CA ALA A 67 3.21 -11.12 -12.31
C ALA A 67 2.50 -10.35 -11.17
N PRO A 68 2.42 -10.86 -9.92
CA PRO A 68 1.83 -10.12 -8.80
C PRO A 68 2.58 -8.81 -8.49
N ALA A 69 3.92 -8.84 -8.52
CA ALA A 69 4.74 -7.66 -8.26
C ALA A 69 4.53 -6.57 -9.32
N ILE A 70 4.43 -6.97 -10.59
CA ILE A 70 4.14 -6.06 -11.71
C ILE A 70 2.72 -5.49 -11.57
N ALA A 71 1.73 -6.31 -11.23
CA ALA A 71 0.34 -5.88 -11.06
C ALA A 71 0.19 -4.87 -9.91
N LEU A 72 0.88 -5.09 -8.78
CA LEU A 72 0.91 -4.14 -7.67
C LEU A 72 1.56 -2.82 -8.10
N GLY A 73 2.69 -2.86 -8.82
CA GLY A 73 3.34 -1.67 -9.37
C GLY A 73 2.41 -0.86 -10.28
N PHE A 74 1.67 -1.53 -11.17
CA PHE A 74 0.65 -0.86 -11.99
C PHE A 74 -0.46 -0.25 -11.15
N ARG A 75 -1.01 -0.98 -10.17
CA ARG A 75 -2.04 -0.46 -9.26
C ARG A 75 -1.54 0.78 -8.49
N HIS A 76 -0.25 0.81 -8.13
CA HIS A 76 0.43 1.96 -7.53
C HIS A 76 0.64 3.12 -8.51
N ALA A 77 0.96 2.86 -9.76
CA ALA A 77 1.03 3.91 -10.78
C ALA A 77 -0.35 4.54 -11.04
N THR A 78 -1.41 3.74 -11.13
CA THR A 78 -2.77 4.24 -11.39
C THR A 78 -3.33 5.06 -10.23
N GLN A 79 -3.08 4.65 -8.98
CA GLN A 79 -3.52 5.42 -7.79
C GLN A 79 -2.75 6.74 -7.61
N ASN A 80 -1.47 6.82 -8.01
CA ASN A 80 -0.74 8.09 -8.03
C ASN A 80 -1.32 9.05 -9.08
N LEU A 81 -1.64 8.54 -10.28
CA LEU A 81 -2.35 9.31 -11.31
C LEU A 81 -3.75 9.78 -10.85
N ALA A 82 -4.45 8.97 -10.05
CA ALA A 82 -5.71 9.37 -9.42
C ALA A 82 -5.54 10.37 -8.27
N GLY A 83 -4.36 10.39 -7.63
CA GLY A 83 -4.01 11.31 -6.55
C GLY A 83 -3.69 12.74 -7.01
N GLU A 84 -3.30 12.93 -8.28
CA GLU A 84 -3.05 14.26 -8.88
C GLU A 84 -4.34 15.03 -9.25
N GLN A 85 -5.53 14.50 -8.96
CA GLN A 85 -6.82 15.20 -9.10
C GLN A 85 -7.37 15.84 -7.82
N ALA A 86 -6.53 16.07 -6.82
CA ALA A 86 -6.76 17.12 -5.83
C ALA A 86 -5.83 18.32 -6.11
N THR A 87 -5.74 18.74 -7.37
CA THR A 87 -5.51 20.17 -7.63
C THR A 87 -6.76 20.87 -7.13
N GLU A 88 -6.68 21.38 -5.90
CA GLU A 88 -7.67 22.25 -5.28
C GLU A 88 -8.08 23.32 -6.32
N PRO A 89 -9.34 23.32 -6.80
CA PRO A 89 -9.80 24.46 -7.59
C PRO A 89 -9.71 25.71 -6.71
N PRO A 90 -9.35 26.88 -7.27
CA PRO A 90 -9.27 28.12 -6.52
C PRO A 90 -10.57 28.33 -5.76
N LYS A 91 -10.47 28.55 -4.44
CA LYS A 91 -11.58 28.98 -3.60
C LYS A 91 -12.14 30.29 -4.14
N THR A 92 -13.09 30.23 -5.06
CA THR A 92 -14.04 31.33 -5.25
C THR A 92 -14.90 31.37 -3.98
N PRO A 93 -14.92 32.49 -3.24
CA PRO A 93 -15.72 32.63 -2.05
C PRO A 93 -17.19 32.45 -2.44
N SER A 94 -17.79 31.36 -1.97
CA SER A 94 -19.24 31.15 -2.07
C SER A 94 -19.94 32.25 -1.25
N PRO A 95 -20.90 32.99 -1.82
CA PRO A 95 -21.63 34.00 -1.06
C PRO A 95 -22.40 33.29 0.06
N VAL A 96 -22.00 33.54 1.29
CA VAL A 96 -22.67 33.07 2.50
C VAL A 96 -24.01 33.78 2.58
N LEU A 97 -25.07 33.13 2.09
CA LEU A 97 -26.43 33.45 2.51
C LEU A 97 -26.61 32.88 3.92
N ALA A 98 -26.94 33.77 4.85
CA ALA A 98 -26.96 33.53 6.28
C ALA A 98 -27.75 32.28 6.73
N SER A 99 -27.15 31.51 7.64
CA SER A 99 -27.90 30.71 8.62
C SER A 99 -27.21 30.85 9.98
N PRO A 100 -27.85 31.46 10.99
CA PRO A 100 -27.20 31.82 12.24
C PRO A 100 -27.19 30.60 13.17
N SER A 101 -25.99 30.13 13.50
CA SER A 101 -25.78 29.34 14.72
C SER A 101 -24.52 29.86 15.40
N ARG A 102 -24.73 30.87 16.27
CA ARG A 102 -23.74 31.26 17.27
C ARG A 102 -23.51 30.07 18.19
N THR A 103 -22.31 29.51 18.12
CA THR A 103 -21.65 28.97 19.31
C THR A 103 -20.19 29.39 19.25
N ALA A 104 -19.91 30.49 19.94
CA ALA A 104 -18.58 30.98 20.21
C ALA A 104 -17.88 30.00 21.16
N THR A 105 -16.75 29.44 20.73
CA THR A 105 -15.66 29.00 21.61
C THR A 105 -14.36 29.12 20.79
N SER A 106 -13.84 30.35 20.72
CA SER A 106 -12.62 30.73 21.43
C SER A 106 -11.35 30.01 20.95
N SER A 107 -10.94 30.30 19.72
CA SER A 107 -9.52 30.51 19.42
C SER A 107 -9.30 32.02 19.29
N ALA A 108 -9.54 32.71 20.41
CA ALA A 108 -9.14 34.09 20.60
C ALA A 108 -7.62 34.18 20.49
N ASP A 109 -7.17 34.95 19.52
CA ASP A 109 -5.77 35.14 19.19
C ASP A 109 -5.00 35.74 20.40
N PRO A 110 -3.98 35.05 20.95
CA PRO A 110 -3.21 35.51 22.11
C PRO A 110 -2.38 36.77 21.87
N TYR A 111 -2.44 37.37 20.67
CA TYR A 111 -1.83 38.67 20.36
C TYR A 111 -2.78 39.87 20.53
N ALA A 112 -4.05 39.65 20.92
CA ALA A 112 -5.06 40.69 21.16
C ALA A 112 -4.77 41.60 22.39
N GLY A 113 -3.61 41.47 23.05
CA GLY A 113 -3.16 42.33 24.15
C GLY A 113 -2.14 43.41 23.77
N ALA A 114 -1.55 43.36 22.57
CA ALA A 114 -0.46 44.27 22.19
C ALA A 114 -0.95 45.59 21.53
N ALA A 115 -2.19 45.63 21.03
CA ALA A 115 -2.69 46.77 20.26
C ALA A 115 -3.32 47.90 21.09
N VAL A 116 -3.46 47.75 22.43
CA VAL A 116 -4.28 48.65 23.28
C VAL A 116 -3.47 49.36 24.38
N ARG A 117 -2.13 49.38 24.33
CA ARG A 117 -1.34 50.29 25.19
C ARG A 117 -0.68 51.39 24.36
N ARG A 118 -1.49 52.39 24.02
CA ARG A 118 -1.04 53.78 23.89
C ARG A 118 -1.74 54.60 24.96
#